data_AF-A0AAX7UBH2-F1
#
_entry.id   AF-A0AAX7UBH2-F1
#
_cell.length_a   1.000
_cell.length_b   1.000
_cell.length_c   1.000
_cell.angle_alpha   90.00
_cell.angle_beta   90.00
_cell.angle_gamma   90.00
#
_symmetry.space_group_name_H-M   'P 1'
#
loop_
_entity.id
_entity.type
_entity.pdbx_description
1 polymer ?
#
loop_
_entity_poly.entity_id
_entity_poly.type
_entity_poly.pdbx_seq_one_letter_code
_entity_poly.pdbx_strand_id
1 'polypeptide(L)'
;MSAQLDTGQHQIKPSDSCGSLRVRYKAKLIGMDPVPDALGEKMCRDSMMKLKGFEVAGRKQGIHKRRIWLKISSSGLKILDERTGVSQC
;
A
#
# COMPACT_ATOMS: atom_id res chain seq x y z
N MET A 1 2.23 -21.14 -19.27
CA MET A 1 2.56 -21.02 -17.84
C MET A 1 1.71 -19.92 -17.25
N SER A 2 0.57 -20.29 -16.68
CA SER A 2 -0.50 -19.41 -16.18
C SER A 2 -0.18 -18.95 -14.76
N ALA A 3 0.11 -17.66 -14.58
CA ALA A 3 0.22 -17.07 -13.26
C ALA A 3 -1.16 -16.56 -12.83
N GLN A 4 -1.85 -17.35 -11.99
CA GLN A 4 -3.04 -16.93 -11.27
C GLN A 4 -2.69 -15.73 -10.39
N LEU A 5 -3.31 -14.59 -10.67
CA LEU A 5 -3.32 -13.44 -9.76
C LEU A 5 -4.29 -13.80 -8.63
N ASP A 6 -3.74 -14.32 -7.52
CA ASP A 6 -4.46 -14.54 -6.28
C ASP A 6 -5.00 -13.19 -5.79
N THR A 7 -6.25 -12.92 -6.14
CA THR A 7 -6.99 -11.73 -5.73
C THR A 7 -7.47 -12.02 -4.31
N GLY A 8 -6.52 -12.03 -3.37
CA GLY A 8 -6.79 -12.15 -1.95
C GLY A 8 -7.62 -10.95 -1.51
N GLN A 9 -8.94 -11.11 -1.50
CA GLN A 9 -9.86 -10.14 -0.93
C GLN A 9 -9.53 -9.99 0.56
N HIS A 10 -8.80 -8.93 0.91
CA HIS A 10 -8.78 -8.45 2.28
C HIS A 10 -10.17 -7.88 2.57
N GLN A 11 -11.02 -8.71 3.17
CA GLN A 11 -12.34 -8.30 3.64
C GLN A 11 -12.18 -7.12 4.60
N ILE A 12 -12.62 -5.96 4.13
CA ILE A 12 -12.77 -4.76 4.92
C ILE A 12 -13.99 -4.99 5.80
N LYS A 13 -13.79 -5.17 7.11
CA LYS A 13 -14.90 -5.19 8.07
C LYS A 13 -15.37 -3.73 8.23
N PRO A 14 -16.58 -3.34 7.75
CA PRO A 14 -17.13 -2.05 8.14
C PRO A 14 -17.39 -2.13 9.64
N SER A 15 -16.68 -1.33 10.42
CA SER A 15 -17.05 -1.12 11.81
C SER A 15 -18.21 -0.14 11.77
N ASP A 16 -19.41 -0.67 11.93
CA ASP A 16 -20.63 0.09 12.09
C ASP A 16 -20.48 1.08 13.26
N SER A 17 -20.40 2.36 12.95
CA SER A 17 -20.90 3.43 13.81
C SER A 17 -21.02 4.71 12.99
N CYS A 18 -22.28 5.06 12.74
CA CYS A 18 -22.74 6.36 12.30
C CYS A 18 -21.95 7.49 13.00
N GLY A 19 -21.11 8.21 12.25
CA GLY A 19 -20.44 9.42 12.74
C GLY A 19 -19.15 9.83 12.02
N SER A 20 -18.35 8.88 11.51
CA SER A 20 -17.12 9.18 10.74
C SER A 20 -16.60 7.92 10.05
N LEU A 21 -16.96 7.66 8.79
CA LEU A 21 -16.39 6.54 8.01
C LEU A 21 -14.87 6.74 7.82
N ARG A 22 -14.07 6.27 8.78
CA ARG A 22 -12.61 6.27 8.72
C ARG A 22 -12.12 4.85 8.94
N VAL A 23 -11.84 4.17 7.83
CA VAL A 23 -11.31 2.80 7.87
C VAL A 23 -9.78 2.83 8.00
N ARG A 24 -9.25 1.94 8.83
CA ARG A 24 -7.81 1.76 9.05
C ARG A 24 -7.40 0.37 8.57
N TYR A 25 -6.32 0.31 7.78
CA TYR A 25 -5.77 -0.93 7.23
C TYR A 25 -4.32 -1.10 7.66
N LYS A 26 -3.94 -2.33 8.02
CA LYS A 26 -2.53 -2.69 8.16
C LYS A 26 -1.97 -2.99 6.77
N ALA A 27 -0.88 -2.32 6.42
CA ALA A 27 -0.23 -2.48 5.13
C ALA A 27 1.30 -2.41 5.27
N LYS A 28 2.01 -2.67 4.17
CA LYS A 28 3.46 -2.50 4.07
C LYS A 28 3.78 -1.51 2.97
N LEU A 29 4.61 -0.52 3.25
CA LEU A 29 5.06 0.45 2.27
C LEU A 29 6.21 -0.14 1.45
N ILE A 30 6.05 -0.20 0.13
CA ILE A 30 7.07 -0.70 -0.81
C ILE A 30 7.94 0.40 -1.42
N GLY A 31 7.43 1.64 -1.47
CA GLY A 31 8.09 2.78 -2.11
C GLY A 31 7.12 3.60 -2.95
N MET A 32 7.66 4.65 -3.58
CA MET A 32 6.97 5.54 -4.50
C MET A 32 7.71 5.51 -5.83
N ASP A 33 6.98 5.40 -6.93
CA ASP A 33 7.54 5.43 -8.29
C ASP A 33 6.76 6.49 -9.08
N PRO A 34 7.42 7.52 -9.64
CA PRO A 34 6.75 8.49 -10.49
C PRO A 34 6.32 7.82 -11.80
N VAL A 35 5.03 7.90 -12.11
CA VAL A 35 4.47 7.41 -13.37
C VAL A 35 4.36 8.57 -14.37
N PRO A 36 4.59 8.32 -15.66
CA PRO A 36 4.53 9.37 -16.68
C PRO A 36 3.08 9.87 -16.92
N ASP A 37 2.08 9.02 -16.72
CA ASP A 37 0.67 9.33 -16.96
C ASP A 37 -0.24 8.80 -15.84
N ALA A 38 -1.38 9.46 -15.63
CA ALA A 38 -2.31 9.16 -14.54
C ALA A 38 -3.20 7.93 -14.78
N LEU A 39 -3.31 7.43 -16.02
CA LEU A 39 -4.26 6.39 -16.40
C LEU A 39 -3.58 5.27 -17.20
N GLY A 40 -3.59 4.04 -16.68
CA GLY A 40 -3.21 2.85 -17.42
C GLY A 40 -2.81 1.67 -16.52
N GLU A 41 -3.54 0.56 -16.62
CA GLU A 41 -3.28 -0.66 -15.84
C GLU A 41 -1.86 -1.19 -16.05
N LYS A 42 -1.39 -1.16 -17.31
CA LYS A 42 -0.04 -1.57 -17.67
C LYS A 42 1.02 -0.80 -16.86
N MET A 43 0.87 0.52 -16.74
CA MET A 43 1.81 1.36 -15.99
C MET A 43 1.78 1.06 -14.49
N CYS A 44 0.60 0.95 -13.90
CA CYS A 44 0.47 0.58 -12.48
C CYS A 44 1.11 -0.78 -12.20
N ARG A 45 0.94 -1.74 -13.11
CA ARG A 45 1.52 -3.08 -13.00
C ARG A 45 3.04 -3.06 -13.14
N ASP A 46 3.57 -2.30 -14.10
CA ASP A 46 5.00 -2.17 -14.37
C ASP A 46 5.71 -1.49 -13.19
N SER A 47 5.16 -0.38 -12.67
CA SER A 47 5.66 0.29 -11.46
C SER A 47 5.61 -0.61 -10.23
N MET A 48 4.52 -1.38 -10.06
CA MET A 48 4.43 -2.35 -8.97
C MET A 48 5.46 -3.48 -9.11
N MET A 49 5.73 -3.98 -10.31
CA MET A 49 6.77 -4.99 -10.56
C MET A 49 8.15 -4.44 -10.22
N LYS A 50 8.46 -3.22 -10.67
CA LYS A 50 9.72 -2.52 -10.39
C LYS A 50 9.96 -2.37 -8.89
N LEU A 51 8.97 -1.83 -8.15
CA LEU A 51 9.06 -1.66 -6.70
C LEU A 51 9.19 -2.99 -5.94
N LYS A 52 8.48 -4.05 -6.39
CA LYS A 52 8.66 -5.41 -5.83
C LYS A 52 10.09 -5.92 -6.07
N GLY A 53 10.67 -5.67 -7.24
CA GLY A 53 12.05 -6.04 -7.56
C GLY A 53 13.07 -5.36 -6.63
N PHE A 54 12.93 -4.05 -6.40
CA PHE A 54 13.78 -3.33 -5.45
C PHE A 54 13.67 -3.89 -4.03
N GLU A 55 12.48 -4.28 -3.61
CA GLU A 55 12.30 -4.81 -2.27
C GLU A 55 12.89 -6.21 -2.09
N VAL A 56 12.88 -7.05 -3.14
CA VAL A 56 13.64 -8.31 -3.14
C VAL A 56 15.14 -8.05 -2.97
N ALA A 57 15.68 -7.00 -3.60
CA ALA A 57 17.07 -6.59 -3.40
C ALA A 57 17.32 -6.03 -1.98
N GLY A 58 16.41 -5.20 -1.45
CA GLY A 58 16.48 -4.65 -0.10
C GLY A 58 16.46 -5.72 0.99
N ARG A 59 15.65 -6.78 0.80
CA ARG A 59 15.63 -7.94 1.71
C ARG A 59 17.00 -8.63 1.80
N LYS A 60 17.75 -8.70 0.69
CA LYS A 60 19.13 -9.22 0.69
C LYS A 60 20.10 -8.33 1.48
N GLN A 61 19.81 -7.04 1.57
CA GLN A 61 20.56 -6.06 2.38
C GLN A 61 20.05 -5.98 3.84
N GLY A 62 19.10 -6.84 4.23
CA GLY A 62 18.51 -6.85 5.57
C GLY A 62 17.43 -5.78 5.80
N ILE A 63 17.17 -4.91 4.81
CA ILE A 63 16.16 -3.86 4.90
C ILE A 63 14.80 -4.44 4.53
N HIS A 64 13.86 -4.40 5.47
CA HIS A 64 12.50 -4.91 5.30
C HIS A 64 11.50 -3.76 5.13
N LYS A 65 10.44 -3.98 4.32
CA LYS A 65 9.30 -3.06 4.17
C LYS A 65 8.85 -2.46 5.50
N ARG A 66 8.65 -1.15 5.52
CA ARG A 66 8.05 -0.47 6.67
C ARG A 66 6.60 -0.89 6.81
N ARG A 67 6.21 -1.30 8.01
CA ARG A 67 4.82 -1.60 8.35
C ARG A 67 4.11 -0.29 8.65
N ILE A 68 2.95 -0.09 8.03
CA ILE A 68 2.21 1.16 8.12
C ILE A 68 0.73 0.89 8.40
N TRP A 69 0.09 1.86 9.05
CA TRP A 69 -1.36 1.99 9.08
C TRP A 69 -1.80 2.95 7.98
N LEU A 70 -2.60 2.46 7.06
CA LEU A 70 -3.26 3.28 6.06
C LEU A 70 -4.63 3.69 6.58
N LYS A 71 -4.86 4.99 6.76
CA LYS A 71 -6.13 5.56 7.17
C LYS A 71 -6.82 6.19 5.97
N ILE A 72 -7.94 5.60 5.56
CA ILE A 72 -8.74 6.07 4.42
C ILE A 72 -9.91 6.89 4.95
N SER A 73 -10.08 8.09 4.42
CA SER A 73 -11.20 9.00 4.71
C SER A 73 -11.68 9.66 3.43
N SER A 74 -12.91 10.15 3.41
CA SER A 74 -13.41 11.01 2.33
C SER A 74 -12.54 12.26 2.11
N SER A 75 -11.91 12.77 3.17
CA SER A 75 -10.97 13.90 3.11
C SER A 75 -9.58 13.53 2.53
N GLY A 76 -9.33 12.26 2.19
CA GLY A 76 -8.05 11.79 1.66
C GLY A 76 -7.44 10.60 2.42
N LEU A 77 -6.23 10.25 2.01
CA LEU A 77 -5.44 9.13 2.53
C LEU A 77 -4.37 9.64 3.49
N LYS A 78 -4.14 8.94 4.61
CA LYS A 78 -3.02 9.21 5.53
C LYS A 78 -2.23 7.94 5.77
N ILE A 79 -0.91 8.04 5.65
CA ILE A 79 0.01 6.94 5.94
C ILE A 79 0.63 7.20 7.31
N LEU A 80 0.47 6.26 8.24
CA LEU A 80 1.09 6.31 9.55
C LEU A 80 2.12 5.18 9.65
N ASP A 81 3.35 5.49 10.00
CA ASP A 81 4.35 4.45 10.26
C ASP A 81 4.07 3.75 11.61
N GLU A 82 4.02 2.42 11.62
CA GLU A 82 3.82 1.62 12.85
C GLU A 82 4.93 1.82 13.87
N ARG A 83 6.15 2.11 13.41
CA ARG A 83 7.33 2.18 14.26
C ARG A 83 7.55 3.58 14.84
N THR A 84 7.26 4.62 14.06
CA THR A 84 7.57 6.01 14.46
C THR A 84 6.33 6.81 14.83
N GLY A 85 5.12 6.35 14.47
CA GLY A 85 3.88 7.09 14.72
C GLY A 85 3.75 8.38 13.90
N VAL A 86 4.72 8.68 13.02
CA VAL A 86 4.71 9.87 12.17
C VAL A 86 3.73 9.65 11.03
N SER A 87 2.85 10.64 10.82
CA SER A 87 1.93 10.68 9.69
C SER A 87 2.63 11.36 8.52
N GLN A 88 2.73 10.70 7.37
CA GLN A 88 3.08 11.39 6.12
C GLN A 88 1.79 11.82 5.42
N CYS A 89 1.72 13.11 5.11
CA CYS A 89 0.63 13.79 4.41
C CYS A 89 1.09 14.19 3.01
#